data_AF-A0A1W1D505-F1
#
_entry.id   AF-A0A1W1D505-F1
#
_cell.length_a   1.000
_cell.length_b   1.000
_cell.length_c   1.000
_cell.angle_alpha   90.00
_cell.angle_beta   90.00
_cell.angle_gamma   90.00
#
_symmetry.space_group_name_H-M   'P 1'
#
loop_
_entity.id
_entity.type
_entity.pdbx_description
1 polymer ?
#
loop_
_entity_poly.entity_id
_entity_poly.type
_entity_poly.pdbx_seq_one_letter_code
_entity_poly.pdbx_strand_id
1 'polypeptide(L)'
;MKRDGFTLIELLIAVSILSLMMVFLYQSTASLNKSNAFYKKKIEALLHHQKIKKTILLDYTLANSIKILPQEKDEDVVFLQTRHSIHKNYNPYIAYIKKHSKLYRLESLTPFSKYPLSEENHFIVDFLGKVNSFRVYKSKKEDTNQTSTTYLLHIDFQKANDILMKLKPLNE
;
A
#
# COMPACT_ATOMS: atom_id res chain seq x y z
N MET A 1 -48.26 -25.16 46.72
CA MET A 1 -47.00 -24.42 46.55
C MET A 1 -47.31 -22.93 46.52
N LYS A 2 -47.06 -22.19 47.61
CA LYS A 2 -47.14 -20.72 47.59
C LYS A 2 -45.95 -20.20 46.78
N ARG A 3 -46.23 -19.36 45.78
CA ARG A 3 -45.21 -18.55 45.11
C ARG A 3 -45.12 -17.25 45.90
N ASP A 4 -44.03 -17.05 46.63
CA ASP A 4 -43.77 -15.76 47.27
C ASP A 4 -43.40 -14.76 46.17
N GLY A 5 -44.18 -13.67 46.09
CA GLY A 5 -43.95 -12.59 45.14
C GLY A 5 -42.80 -11.69 45.59
N PHE A 6 -42.13 -11.05 44.64
CA PHE A 6 -41.12 -10.03 44.92
C PHE A 6 -41.71 -8.92 45.79
N THR A 7 -40.97 -8.49 46.81
CA THR A 7 -41.33 -7.32 47.60
C THR A 7 -41.10 -6.05 46.78
N LEU A 8 -41.85 -4.99 47.10
CA LEU A 8 -41.74 -3.70 46.40
C LEU A 8 -40.32 -3.12 46.47
N ILE A 9 -39.62 -3.34 47.59
CA ILE A 9 -38.24 -2.89 47.79
C ILE A 9 -37.26 -3.65 46.88
N GLU A 10 -37.41 -4.96 46.73
CA GLU A 10 -36.57 -5.76 45.84
C GLU A 10 -36.77 -5.39 44.37
N LEU A 11 -38.01 -5.05 43.97
CA LEU A 11 -38.30 -4.55 42.62
C LEU A 11 -37.61 -3.20 42.35
N LEU A 12 -37.65 -2.27 43.31
CA LEU A 12 -36.99 -0.97 43.18
C LEU A 12 -35.47 -1.11 43.07
N ILE A 13 -34.87 -2.00 43.88
CA ILE A 13 -33.44 -2.29 43.83
C ILE A 13 -33.08 -2.90 42.47
N ALA A 14 -33.86 -3.87 41.98
CA ALA A 14 -33.63 -4.51 40.68
C ALA A 14 -33.69 -3.51 39.52
N VAL A 15 -34.69 -2.62 39.48
CA VAL A 15 -34.81 -1.59 38.44
C VAL A 15 -33.67 -0.58 38.51
N SER A 16 -33.24 -0.20 39.71
CA SER A 16 -32.11 0.72 39.90
C SER A 16 -30.80 0.12 39.39
N ILE A 17 -30.52 -1.14 39.73
CA ILE A 17 -29.35 -1.87 39.25
C ILE A 17 -29.41 -2.03 37.73
N LEU A 18 -30.57 -2.42 37.17
CA LEU A 18 -30.75 -2.56 35.73
C LEU A 18 -30.51 -1.24 34.98
N SER A 19 -31.00 -0.12 35.52
CA SER A 19 -30.80 1.21 34.94
C SER A 19 -29.31 1.59 34.90
N LEU A 20 -28.60 1.33 36.01
CA LEU A 20 -27.16 1.55 36.09
C LEU A 20 -26.41 0.67 35.07
N MET A 21 -26.76 -0.60 34.96
CA MET A 21 -26.18 -1.53 33.98
C MET A 21 -26.39 -1.05 32.55
N MET A 22 -27.60 -0.57 32.22
CA MET A 22 -27.91 -0.06 30.87
C MET A 22 -27.03 1.13 30.48
N VAL A 23 -26.77 2.05 31.42
CA VAL A 23 -25.88 3.21 31.18
C VAL A 23 -24.45 2.73 30.90
N PHE A 24 -23.93 1.79 31.70
CA PHE A 24 -22.60 1.24 31.46
C PHE A 24 -22.49 0.48 30.13
N LEU A 25 -23.51 -0.30 29.77
CA LEU A 25 -23.55 -1.01 28.50
C LEU A 25 -23.59 -0.04 27.31
N TYR A 26 -24.37 1.03 27.40
CA TYR A 26 -24.40 2.05 26.37
C TYR A 26 -23.04 2.74 26.18
N GLN A 27 -22.37 3.10 27.28
CA GLN A 27 -21.03 3.70 27.21
C GLN A 27 -19.98 2.74 26.67
N SER A 28 -20.03 1.47 27.08
CA SER A 28 -19.12 0.43 26.62
C SER A 28 -19.27 0.18 25.12
N THR A 29 -20.51 0.03 24.63
CA THR A 29 -20.79 -0.15 23.20
C THR A 29 -20.37 1.06 22.36
N ALA A 30 -20.65 2.28 22.83
CA ALA A 30 -20.18 3.50 22.17
C ALA A 30 -18.65 3.56 22.07
N SER A 31 -17.95 3.18 23.14
CA SER A 31 -16.49 3.13 23.19
C SER A 31 -15.92 2.06 22.25
N LEU A 32 -16.52 0.87 22.23
CA LEU A 32 -16.13 -0.21 21.30
C LEU A 32 -16.32 0.21 19.84
N ASN A 33 -17.43 0.86 19.51
CA ASN A 33 -17.67 1.35 18.14
C ASN A 33 -16.63 2.38 17.71
N LYS A 34 -16.25 3.31 18.60
CA LYS A 34 -15.19 4.29 18.33
C LYS A 34 -13.84 3.61 18.10
N SER A 35 -13.49 2.64 18.95
CA SER A 35 -12.27 1.85 18.81
C SER A 35 -12.25 1.07 17.49
N ASN A 36 -13.36 0.40 17.15
CA ASN A 36 -13.48 -0.36 15.90
C ASN A 36 -13.29 0.54 14.67
N ALA A 37 -13.90 1.73 14.66
CA ALA A 37 -13.73 2.69 13.58
C ALA A 37 -12.27 3.16 13.46
N PHE A 38 -11.58 3.36 14.58
CA PHE A 38 -10.16 3.71 14.59
C PHE A 38 -9.29 2.58 14.03
N TYR A 39 -9.46 1.35 14.53
CA TYR A 39 -8.68 0.20 14.08
C TYR A 39 -8.95 -0.14 12.61
N LYS A 40 -10.19 -0.03 12.15
CA LYS A 40 -10.54 -0.22 10.74
C LYS A 40 -9.73 0.71 9.83
N LYS A 41 -9.67 2.00 10.14
CA LYS A 41 -8.87 2.97 9.37
C LYS A 41 -7.38 2.64 9.38
N LYS A 42 -6.84 2.16 10.52
CA LYS A 42 -5.44 1.75 10.62
C LYS A 42 -5.14 0.50 9.77
N ILE A 43 -6.02 -0.49 9.83
CA ILE A 43 -5.90 -1.73 9.04
C ILE A 43 -5.98 -1.42 7.55
N GLU A 44 -6.93 -0.59 7.12
CA GLU A 44 -7.06 -0.17 5.71
C GLU A 44 -5.79 0.51 5.20
N ALA A 45 -5.19 1.41 6.00
CA ALA A 45 -3.93 2.07 5.65
C ALA A 45 -2.75 1.06 5.55
N LEU A 46 -2.67 0.10 6.47
CA LEU A 46 -1.64 -0.95 6.45
C LEU A 46 -1.80 -1.87 5.23
N LEU A 47 -3.02 -2.31 4.93
CA LEU A 47 -3.33 -3.15 3.77
C LEU A 47 -3.01 -2.43 2.46
N HIS A 48 -3.35 -1.13 2.36
CA HIS A 48 -2.99 -0.32 1.21
C HIS A 48 -1.47 -0.25 1.02
N HIS A 49 -0.72 0.02 2.10
CA HIS A 49 0.74 0.07 2.06
C HIS A 49 1.38 -1.29 1.71
N GLN A 50 0.84 -2.39 2.24
CA GLN A 50 1.27 -3.74 1.87
C GLN A 50 0.98 -4.07 0.40
N LYS A 51 -0.18 -3.63 -0.12
CA LYS A 51 -0.53 -3.80 -1.54
C LYS A 51 0.49 -3.11 -2.44
N ILE A 52 0.89 -1.88 -2.12
CA ILE A 52 1.92 -1.15 -2.85
C ILE A 52 3.26 -1.91 -2.83
N LYS A 53 3.72 -2.35 -1.64
CA LYS A 53 4.95 -3.15 -1.51
C LYS A 53 4.90 -4.41 -2.36
N LYS A 54 3.79 -5.14 -2.31
CA LYS A 54 3.57 -6.37 -3.10
C LYS A 54 3.59 -6.09 -4.60
N THR A 55 2.89 -5.06 -5.06
CA THR A 55 2.86 -4.68 -6.47
C THR A 55 4.25 -4.36 -6.99
N ILE A 56 5.00 -3.51 -6.28
CA ILE A 56 6.37 -3.15 -6.64
C ILE A 56 7.27 -4.39 -6.67
N LEU A 57 7.20 -5.24 -5.64
CA LEU A 57 7.98 -6.47 -5.57
C LEU A 57 7.72 -7.34 -6.81
N LEU A 58 6.45 -7.59 -7.13
CA LEU A 58 6.07 -8.40 -8.28
C LEU A 58 6.49 -7.76 -9.62
N ASP A 59 6.32 -6.45 -9.76
CA ASP A 59 6.73 -5.71 -10.95
C ASP A 59 8.22 -5.92 -11.24
N TYR A 60 9.08 -5.78 -10.23
CA TYR A 60 10.54 -5.93 -10.37
C TYR A 60 11.02 -7.37 -10.45
N THR A 61 10.46 -8.27 -9.64
CA THR A 61 10.85 -9.69 -9.62
C THR A 61 10.48 -10.38 -10.93
N LEU A 62 9.35 -10.01 -11.54
CA LEU A 62 8.91 -10.53 -12.83
C LEU A 62 9.27 -9.62 -14.01
N ALA A 63 10.15 -8.64 -13.78
CA ALA A 63 10.60 -7.74 -14.84
C ALA A 63 11.50 -8.48 -15.84
N ASN A 64 11.25 -8.20 -17.12
CA ASN A 64 12.08 -8.61 -18.25
C ASN A 64 13.13 -7.55 -18.57
N SER A 65 12.78 -6.27 -18.43
CA SER A 65 13.70 -5.16 -18.64
C SER A 65 13.41 -4.06 -17.64
N ILE A 66 14.47 -3.39 -17.17
CA ILE A 66 14.37 -2.26 -16.25
C ILE A 66 15.35 -1.18 -16.73
N LYS A 67 14.81 0.00 -17.00
CA LYS A 67 15.53 1.22 -17.37
C LYS A 67 15.27 2.27 -16.30
N ILE A 68 16.33 2.73 -15.66
CA ILE A 68 16.29 3.81 -14.68
C ILE A 68 16.82 5.07 -15.37
N LEU A 69 16.04 6.14 -15.30
CA LEU A 69 16.37 7.47 -15.79
C LEU A 69 16.56 8.38 -14.58
N PRO A 70 17.80 8.55 -14.09
CA PRO A 70 18.07 9.46 -13.00
C PRO A 70 17.59 10.87 -13.38
N GLN A 71 16.77 11.49 -12.54
CA GLN A 71 16.39 12.89 -12.71
C GLN A 71 17.13 13.72 -11.65
N GLU A 72 16.48 14.72 -11.05
CA GLU A 72 17.08 15.51 -9.97
C GLU A 72 17.45 14.65 -8.73
N LYS A 73 18.08 15.27 -7.72
CA LYS A 73 18.66 14.57 -6.56
C LYS A 73 17.73 13.58 -5.85
N ASP A 74 16.42 13.83 -5.85
CA ASP A 74 15.45 13.09 -5.04
C ASP A 74 14.44 12.29 -5.85
N GLU A 75 14.63 12.19 -7.17
CA GLU A 75 13.68 11.52 -8.05
C GLU A 75 14.34 10.79 -9.20
N ASP A 76 13.90 9.56 -9.40
CA ASP A 76 14.20 8.76 -10.57
C ASP A 76 12.90 8.49 -11.35
N VAL A 77 13.03 8.31 -12.67
CA VAL A 77 11.96 7.75 -13.48
C VAL A 77 12.36 6.33 -13.83
N VAL A 78 11.47 5.36 -13.59
CA VAL A 78 11.74 3.96 -13.90
C VAL A 78 10.77 3.47 -14.94
N PHE A 79 11.30 2.89 -16.02
CA PHE A 79 10.53 2.14 -17.00
C PHE A 79 10.89 0.67 -16.91
N LEU A 80 9.90 -0.20 -16.91
CA LEU A 80 10.12 -1.63 -16.90
C LEU A 80 9.06 -2.38 -17.71
N GLN A 81 9.44 -3.50 -18.30
CA GLN A 81 8.49 -4.45 -18.85
C GLN A 81 8.40 -5.62 -17.87
N THR A 82 7.21 -6.05 -17.49
CA THR A 82 7.00 -7.13 -16.52
C THR A 82 5.87 -8.05 -16.94
N ARG A 83 5.82 -9.25 -16.36
CA ARG A 83 4.69 -10.17 -16.51
C ARG A 83 3.56 -9.90 -15.52
N HIS A 84 3.79 -9.02 -14.55
CA HIS A 84 2.79 -8.66 -13.55
C HIS A 84 1.93 -7.48 -14.01
N SER A 85 0.61 -7.67 -14.02
CA SER A 85 -0.35 -6.61 -14.28
C SER A 85 -1.36 -6.55 -13.16
N ILE A 86 -1.72 -5.33 -12.74
CA ILE A 86 -2.85 -5.11 -11.84
C ILE A 86 -4.15 -4.79 -12.61
N HIS A 87 -4.03 -4.50 -13.91
CA HIS A 87 -5.15 -4.19 -14.83
C HIS A 87 -5.43 -5.30 -15.84
N LYS A 88 -4.87 -6.50 -15.63
CA LYS A 88 -5.04 -7.71 -16.47
C LYS A 88 -4.49 -7.58 -17.89
N ASN A 89 -3.49 -6.74 -18.09
CA ASN A 89 -2.72 -6.68 -19.33
C ASN A 89 -1.69 -7.81 -19.40
N TYR A 90 -1.46 -8.33 -20.60
CA TYR A 90 -0.41 -9.33 -20.84
C TYR A 90 0.93 -8.61 -21.09
N ASN A 91 1.96 -8.95 -20.31
CA ASN A 91 3.30 -8.37 -20.38
C ASN A 91 3.35 -6.83 -20.45
N PRO A 92 2.71 -6.11 -19.50
CA PRO A 92 2.63 -4.66 -19.56
C PRO A 92 3.98 -3.96 -19.45
N TYR A 93 4.00 -2.74 -19.99
CA TYR A 93 5.02 -1.75 -19.71
C TYR A 93 4.56 -0.88 -18.56
N ILE A 94 5.44 -0.70 -17.58
CA ILE A 94 5.18 0.05 -16.37
C ILE A 94 6.15 1.22 -16.27
N ALA A 95 5.62 2.36 -15.83
CA ALA A 95 6.44 3.50 -15.43
C ALA A 95 6.17 3.90 -13.98
N TYR A 96 7.24 4.14 -13.20
CA TYR A 96 7.15 4.81 -11.91
C TYR A 96 7.62 6.25 -12.06
N ILE A 97 6.75 7.20 -11.74
CA ILE A 97 7.00 8.64 -11.92
C ILE A 97 6.51 9.41 -10.70
N LYS A 98 7.40 10.23 -10.13
CA LYS A 98 7.02 11.23 -9.13
C LYS A 98 6.68 12.55 -9.84
N LYS A 99 5.52 13.14 -9.52
CA LYS A 99 5.11 14.46 -10.03
C LYS A 99 4.38 15.23 -8.93
N HIS A 100 4.82 16.45 -8.61
CA HIS A 100 4.25 17.27 -7.53
C HIS A 100 4.10 16.52 -6.18
N SER A 101 5.18 15.85 -5.73
CA SER A 101 5.22 15.03 -4.51
C SER A 101 4.23 13.86 -4.49
N LYS A 102 3.71 13.44 -5.64
CA LYS A 102 2.85 12.25 -5.78
C LYS A 102 3.57 11.22 -6.61
N LEU A 103 3.62 9.99 -6.11
CA LEU A 103 4.16 8.85 -6.86
C LEU A 103 3.03 8.15 -7.61
N TYR A 104 3.26 7.93 -8.89
CA TYR A 104 2.36 7.24 -9.78
C TYR A 104 3.02 5.99 -10.34
N ARG A 105 2.24 4.93 -10.44
CA ARG A 105 2.54 3.77 -11.29
C ARG A 105 1.65 3.88 -12.51
N LEU A 106 2.27 3.87 -13.69
CA LEU A 106 1.58 3.89 -14.96
C LEU A 106 1.69 2.52 -15.59
N GLU A 107 0.63 2.06 -16.23
CA GLU A 107 0.62 0.77 -16.93
C GLU A 107 0.12 0.96 -18.37
N SER A 108 0.87 0.44 -19.34
CA SER A 108 0.57 0.53 -20.77
C SER A 108 0.81 -0.80 -21.48
N LEU A 109 0.14 -0.99 -22.61
CA LEU A 109 0.42 -2.07 -23.55
C LEU A 109 1.62 -1.73 -24.46
N THR A 110 1.98 -0.45 -24.56
CA THR A 110 3.08 0.03 -25.41
C THR A 110 4.28 0.49 -24.57
N PRO A 111 5.51 0.34 -25.06
CA PRO A 111 6.70 0.78 -24.34
C PRO A 111 6.74 2.29 -24.09
N PHE A 112 7.15 2.68 -22.89
CA PHE A 112 7.53 4.07 -22.61
C PHE A 112 8.91 4.36 -23.22
N SER A 113 8.92 5.09 -24.35
CA SER A 113 10.13 5.36 -25.12
C SER A 113 10.99 6.49 -24.52
N LYS A 114 10.35 7.52 -23.95
CA LYS A 114 11.01 8.72 -23.42
C LYS A 114 10.27 9.34 -22.23
N TYR A 115 11.00 10.13 -21.46
CA TYR A 115 10.47 11.06 -20.45
C TYR A 115 10.93 12.48 -20.83
N PRO A 116 10.06 13.52 -20.76
CA PRO A 116 8.64 13.48 -20.42
C PRO A 116 7.79 12.63 -21.37
N LEU A 117 6.66 12.11 -20.87
CA LEU A 117 5.75 11.27 -21.67
C LEU A 117 5.08 12.10 -22.77
N SER A 118 4.95 11.55 -23.98
CA SER A 118 4.15 12.13 -25.06
C SER A 118 2.65 11.87 -24.89
N GLU A 119 1.83 12.71 -25.51
CA GLU A 119 0.35 12.63 -25.48
C GLU A 119 -0.21 11.37 -26.14
N GLU A 120 0.56 10.77 -27.05
CA GLU A 120 0.21 9.53 -27.75
C GLU A 120 0.28 8.28 -26.85
N ASN A 121 0.88 8.38 -25.66
CA ASN A 121 0.97 7.22 -24.78
C ASN A 121 -0.37 6.97 -24.09
N HIS A 122 -1.01 5.85 -24.44
CA HIS A 122 -2.18 5.36 -23.72
C HIS A 122 -1.73 4.53 -22.51
N PHE A 123 -2.05 5.00 -21.30
CA PHE A 123 -1.72 4.32 -20.06
C PHE A 123 -2.80 4.51 -18.99
N ILE A 124 -2.86 3.55 -18.07
CA ILE A 124 -3.68 3.62 -16.86
C ILE A 124 -2.81 4.18 -15.73
N VAL A 125 -3.36 5.09 -14.93
CA VAL A 125 -2.64 5.78 -13.85
C VAL A 125 -3.11 5.25 -12.50
N ASP A 126 -2.18 4.74 -11.71
CA ASP A 126 -2.40 4.39 -10.31
C ASP A 126 -1.64 5.33 -9.39
N PHE A 127 -2.37 5.98 -8.49
CA PHE A 127 -1.77 6.79 -7.44
C PHE A 127 -1.31 5.91 -6.28
N LEU A 128 -0.02 5.98 -5.95
CA LEU A 128 0.56 5.18 -4.85
C LEU A 128 0.66 5.95 -3.54
N GLY A 129 0.68 7.28 -3.58
CA GLY A 129 0.77 8.10 -2.37
C GLY A 129 1.62 9.35 -2.55
N LYS A 130 1.65 10.18 -1.51
CA LYS A 130 2.52 11.35 -1.46
C LYS A 130 3.90 10.96 -0.94
N VAL A 131 4.94 11.37 -1.65
CA VAL A 131 6.34 11.01 -1.39
C VAL A 131 7.23 12.25 -1.38
N ASN A 132 8.26 12.22 -0.54
CA ASN A 132 9.33 13.20 -0.55
C ASN A 132 10.37 12.84 -1.60
N SER A 133 10.81 11.58 -1.62
CA SER A 133 11.80 11.06 -2.57
C SER A 133 11.41 9.69 -3.13
N PHE A 134 11.89 9.41 -4.34
CA PHE A 134 11.77 8.11 -5.01
C PHE A 134 13.08 7.81 -5.73
N ARG A 135 13.83 6.83 -5.26
CA ARG A 135 15.19 6.52 -5.73
C ARG A 135 15.38 5.03 -5.97
N VAL A 136 16.08 4.69 -7.05
CA VAL A 136 16.39 3.32 -7.41
C VAL A 136 17.87 3.19 -7.71
N TYR A 137 18.57 2.44 -6.87
CA TYR A 137 19.99 2.17 -7.04
C TYR A 137 20.19 0.83 -7.71
N LYS A 138 20.99 0.80 -8.77
CA LYS A 138 21.35 -0.43 -9.49
C LYS A 138 22.73 -0.89 -9.08
N SER A 139 22.85 -2.15 -8.69
CA SER A 139 24.12 -2.82 -8.44
C SER A 139 24.23 -4.02 -9.38
N LYS A 140 25.36 -4.13 -10.09
CA LYS A 140 25.69 -5.33 -10.86
C LYS A 140 26.79 -6.08 -10.14
N LYS A 141 26.60 -7.39 -9.95
CA LYS A 141 27.67 -8.29 -9.51
C LYS A 141 28.01 -9.21 -10.67
N GLU A 142 29.26 -9.12 -11.13
CA GLU A 142 29.83 -10.04 -12.10
C GLU A 142 30.51 -11.16 -11.32
N ASP A 143 29.97 -12.38 -11.44
CA ASP A 143 30.64 -13.59 -11.02
C ASP A 143 30.95 -14.42 -12.27
N THR A 144 31.96 -15.27 -12.19
CA THR A 144 32.73 -15.87 -13.29
C THR A 144 31.92 -16.50 -14.44
N ASN A 145 30.61 -16.76 -14.27
CA ASN A 145 29.68 -17.21 -15.32
C ASN A 145 28.23 -16.66 -15.19
N GLN A 146 27.94 -15.74 -14.26
CA GLN A 146 26.60 -15.18 -14.05
C GLN A 146 26.65 -13.70 -13.67
N THR A 147 26.06 -12.85 -14.51
CA THR A 147 25.78 -11.46 -14.16
C THR A 147 24.46 -11.41 -13.41
N SER A 148 24.50 -10.97 -12.15
CA SER A 148 23.27 -10.78 -11.37
C SER A 148 23.03 -9.31 -11.12
N THR A 149 21.91 -8.79 -11.60
CA THR A 149 21.51 -7.41 -11.34
C THR A 149 20.63 -7.34 -10.10
N THR A 150 20.99 -6.48 -9.16
CA THR A 150 20.18 -6.18 -7.98
C THR A 150 19.81 -4.71 -7.96
N TYR A 151 18.60 -4.41 -7.52
CA TYR A 151 18.09 -3.07 -7.34
C TYR A 151 17.81 -2.80 -5.86
N LEU A 152 18.13 -1.61 -5.38
CA LEU A 152 17.68 -1.11 -4.08
C LEU A 152 16.70 0.02 -4.34
N LEU A 153 15.45 -0.20 -3.99
CA LEU A 153 14.38 0.77 -4.10
C LEU A 153 14.20 1.49 -2.76
N HIS A 154 14.17 2.82 -2.81
CA HIS A 154 13.88 3.68 -1.67
C HIS A 154 12.73 4.63 -2.01
N ILE A 155 11.65 4.56 -1.24
CA ILE A 155 10.49 5.45 -1.35
C ILE A 155 10.21 6.04 0.03
N ASP A 156 10.36 7.35 0.15
CA ASP A 156 10.09 8.11 1.38
C ASP A 156 8.67 8.68 1.30
N PHE A 157 7.76 8.17 2.13
CA PHE A 157 6.35 8.58 2.13
C PHE A 157 6.08 9.65 3.19
N GLN A 158 5.30 10.68 2.83
CA GLN A 158 5.01 11.79 3.75
C GLN A 158 4.20 11.41 4.99
N LYS A 159 3.34 10.39 4.89
CA LYS A 159 2.37 10.01 5.94
C LYS A 159 2.33 8.51 6.23
N ALA A 160 3.11 7.74 5.49
CA ALA A 160 3.20 6.29 5.65
C ALA A 160 4.66 5.94 5.91
N ASN A 161 4.91 4.70 6.33
CA ASN A 161 6.28 4.24 6.52
C ASN A 161 7.01 4.16 5.18
N ASP A 162 8.32 4.35 5.24
CA ASP A 162 9.16 4.25 4.06
C ASP A 162 9.20 2.83 3.50
N ILE A 163 9.48 2.75 2.21
CA ILE A 163 9.72 1.48 1.50
C ILE A 163 11.18 1.44 1.11
N LEU A 164 11.96 0.63 1.82
CA LEU A 164 13.33 0.28 1.45
C LEU A 164 13.37 -1.22 1.15
N MET A 165 13.61 -1.58 -0.11
CA MET A 165 13.57 -2.99 -0.55
C MET A 165 14.68 -3.32 -1.53
N LYS A 166 15.36 -4.45 -1.27
CA LYS A 166 16.29 -5.08 -2.21
C LYS A 166 15.49 -5.98 -3.16
N LEU A 167 15.61 -5.74 -4.46
CA LEU A 167 14.85 -6.39 -5.51
C LEU A 167 15.81 -7.08 -6.49
N LYS A 168 15.53 -8.35 -6.80
CA LYS A 168 16.27 -9.14 -7.79
C LYS A 168 15.27 -9.64 -8.85
N PRO A 169 15.46 -9.32 -10.14
CA PRO A 169 14.70 -9.94 -11.21
C PRO A 169 14.98 -11.44 -11.27
N LEU A 170 13.96 -12.26 -11.50
CA LEU A 170 14.11 -13.72 -11.62
C LEU A 170 14.18 -14.18 -13.08
N ASN A 171 13.85 -13.31 -14.03
CA ASN A 171 13.82 -13.62 -15.46
C ASN A 171 15.12 -13.20 -16.19
N GLU A 172 16.27 -13.18 -15.49
CA GLU A 172 17.59 -12.98 -16.13
C GLU A 172 18.05 -14.25 -16.86
#